data_AF-A0A1H7Z1M8-F1
#
_entry.id   AF-A0A1H7Z1M8-F1
#
_cell.length_a   1.000
_cell.length_b   1.000
_cell.length_c   1.000
_cell.angle_alpha   90.00
_cell.angle_beta   90.00
_cell.angle_gamma   90.00
#
_symmetry.space_group_name_H-M   'P 1'
#
loop_
_entity.id
_entity.type
_entity.pdbx_description
1 polymer ?
#
loop_
_entity_poly.entity_id
_entity_poly.type
_entity_poly.pdbx_seq_one_letter_code
_entity_poly.pdbx_strand_id
1 'polypeptide(L)'
;MCPASGPTRSSPEGHYRELSPQLAAKLRQMWSARGHDLDRIWGDCVPRLPGFARLPDTPRAPDSRAHDQLCLFDQALIWVIALRTAATKARNLPGLQQSPDQFAALAALTARLGETLAALRLLVLNGLPVPALQLARSVSEDVDMALALLLRPRLAQQFMACTTADEASEFWRRHIAGGRAFRAVAEKLYEVGLDHSDRSEYGRWRREVLTLLGSAVHSSPLGQAAGQPVAPWHENAALRECLGFVTHRLQEFCAWSHVLDTGLEADLARIASDPSGRGTGDSEARLLQFAARSKEIILDQMRWMLADREEPERLLAGHWH
;
A
#
# COMPACT_ATOMS: atom_id res chain seq x y z
N MET A 1 10.31 -9.30 -43.71
CA MET A 1 9.29 -9.86 -42.82
C MET A 1 9.92 -9.98 -41.43
N CYS A 2 9.62 -9.03 -40.55
CA CYS A 2 9.98 -9.16 -39.13
C CYS A 2 9.05 -10.23 -38.52
N PRO A 3 9.56 -11.15 -37.69
CA PRO A 3 8.69 -12.10 -37.02
C PRO A 3 7.76 -11.34 -36.07
N ALA A 4 6.48 -11.68 -36.11
CA ALA A 4 5.50 -11.18 -35.16
C ALA A 4 5.92 -11.62 -33.76
N SER A 5 6.46 -10.68 -32.97
CA SER A 5 6.56 -10.82 -31.53
C SER A 5 5.14 -11.00 -31.00
N GLY A 6 4.77 -12.23 -30.64
CA GLY A 6 3.55 -12.47 -29.87
C GLY A 6 3.57 -11.59 -28.61
N PRO A 7 2.40 -11.29 -28.00
CA PRO A 7 2.37 -10.46 -26.80
C PRO A 7 3.24 -11.12 -25.74
N THR A 8 4.41 -10.53 -25.48
CA THR A 8 5.24 -10.88 -24.33
C THR A 8 4.34 -10.73 -23.12
N ARG A 9 3.91 -11.85 -22.52
CA ARG A 9 3.12 -11.82 -21.29
C ARG A 9 3.93 -10.98 -20.30
N SER A 10 3.35 -9.85 -19.93
CA SER A 10 3.98 -8.92 -19.02
C SER A 10 3.94 -9.55 -17.62
N SER A 11 5.03 -10.21 -17.23
CA SER A 11 5.15 -10.84 -15.92
C SER A 11 5.97 -9.97 -14.97
N PRO A 12 5.78 -10.11 -13.64
CA PRO A 12 6.64 -9.48 -12.65
C PRO A 12 8.13 -9.73 -12.92
N GLU A 13 8.54 -10.96 -13.21
CA GLU A 13 9.95 -11.35 -13.42
C GLU A 13 10.56 -10.69 -14.66
N GLY A 14 9.76 -10.42 -15.69
CA GLY A 14 10.21 -9.65 -16.85
C GLY A 14 10.35 -8.15 -16.58
N HIS A 15 9.69 -7.64 -15.54
CA HIS A 15 9.70 -6.24 -15.15
C HIS A 15 10.75 -5.92 -14.07
N TYR A 16 10.87 -6.73 -13.02
CA TYR A 16 11.85 -6.58 -11.94
C TYR A 16 13.10 -7.42 -12.25
N ARG A 17 14.08 -6.83 -12.96
CA ARG A 17 15.22 -7.55 -13.56
C ARG A 17 16.06 -8.35 -12.55
N GLU A 18 16.27 -7.81 -11.35
CA GLU A 18 17.06 -8.44 -10.29
C GLU A 18 16.18 -9.03 -9.18
N LEU A 19 14.92 -9.38 -9.48
CA LEU A 19 14.05 -10.09 -8.54
C LEU A 19 14.70 -11.40 -8.08
N SER A 20 14.69 -11.64 -6.77
CA SER A 20 15.14 -12.89 -6.18
C SER A 20 14.34 -14.06 -6.75
N PRO A 21 15.00 -15.14 -7.24
CA PRO A 21 14.32 -16.36 -7.64
C PRO A 21 13.50 -16.99 -6.51
N GLN A 22 13.97 -16.88 -5.27
CA GLN A 22 13.27 -17.35 -4.09
C GLN A 22 11.97 -16.58 -3.87
N LEU A 23 12.01 -15.24 -3.94
CA LEU A 23 10.81 -14.42 -3.83
C LEU A 23 9.83 -14.71 -4.98
N ALA A 24 10.32 -14.76 -6.22
CA ALA A 24 9.51 -15.04 -7.39
C ALA A 24 8.76 -16.39 -7.26
N ALA A 25 9.46 -17.47 -6.91
CA ALA A 25 8.86 -18.78 -6.72
C ALA A 25 7.80 -18.77 -5.60
N LYS A 26 8.08 -18.09 -4.49
CA LYS A 26 7.17 -18.00 -3.34
C LYS A 26 5.90 -17.22 -3.67
N LEU A 27 6.03 -16.09 -4.38
CA LEU A 27 4.88 -15.31 -4.88
C LEU A 27 4.02 -16.16 -5.81
N ARG A 28 4.63 -16.84 -6.80
CA ARG A 28 3.92 -17.74 -7.72
C ARG A 28 3.13 -18.81 -6.98
N GLN A 29 3.78 -19.51 -6.06
CA GLN A 29 3.15 -20.54 -5.25
C GLN A 29 1.93 -19.98 -4.49
N MET A 30 2.08 -18.87 -3.79
CA MET A 30 1.01 -18.31 -2.97
C MET A 30 -0.19 -17.81 -3.75
N TRP A 31 0.06 -17.13 -4.87
CA TRP A 31 -0.99 -16.66 -5.76
C TRP A 31 -1.75 -17.84 -6.36
N SER A 32 -1.04 -18.85 -6.87
CA SER A 32 -1.66 -20.05 -7.43
C SER A 32 -2.46 -20.84 -6.39
N ALA A 33 -1.96 -20.96 -5.16
CA ALA A 33 -2.62 -21.68 -4.07
C ALA A 33 -3.97 -21.06 -3.68
N ARG A 34 -4.16 -19.78 -3.98
CA ARG A 34 -5.41 -19.04 -3.73
C ARG A 34 -6.25 -18.83 -4.98
N GLY A 35 -5.82 -19.43 -6.11
CA GLY A 35 -6.56 -19.40 -7.38
C GLY A 35 -6.41 -18.10 -8.16
N HIS A 36 -5.33 -17.34 -7.94
CA HIS A 36 -5.07 -16.08 -8.62
C HIS A 36 -3.98 -16.23 -9.69
N ASP A 37 -4.23 -15.67 -10.88
CA ASP A 37 -3.24 -15.53 -11.94
C ASP A 37 -2.46 -14.23 -11.73
N LEU A 38 -1.25 -14.36 -11.17
CA LEU A 38 -0.36 -13.24 -10.87
C LEU A 38 -0.05 -12.40 -12.12
N ASP A 39 0.21 -13.01 -13.28
CA ASP A 39 0.60 -12.27 -14.48
C ASP A 39 -0.56 -11.43 -15.01
N ARG A 40 -1.76 -12.00 -15.03
CA ARG A 40 -2.95 -11.28 -15.50
C ARG A 40 -3.32 -10.13 -14.58
N ILE A 41 -3.37 -10.37 -13.27
CA ILE A 41 -3.73 -9.33 -12.30
C ILE A 41 -2.65 -8.25 -12.26
N TRP A 42 -1.37 -8.62 -12.26
CA TRP A 42 -0.28 -7.66 -12.35
C TRP A 42 -0.37 -6.83 -13.63
N GLY A 43 -0.58 -7.47 -14.79
CA GLY A 43 -0.71 -6.80 -16.09
C GLY A 43 -1.96 -5.90 -16.20
N ASP A 44 -3.02 -6.21 -15.49
CA ASP A 44 -4.24 -5.40 -15.40
C ASP A 44 -4.08 -4.19 -14.46
N CYS A 45 -3.10 -4.22 -13.55
CA CYS A 45 -2.92 -3.20 -12.52
C CYS A 45 -1.66 -2.35 -12.75
N VAL A 46 -0.48 -2.93 -12.61
CA VAL A 46 0.78 -2.19 -12.47
C VAL A 46 1.14 -1.43 -13.75
N PRO A 47 1.11 -2.03 -14.96
CA PRO A 47 1.31 -1.29 -16.20
C PRO A 47 0.25 -0.23 -16.50
N ARG A 48 -0.91 -0.27 -15.81
CA ARG A 48 -2.03 0.67 -16.01
C ARG A 48 -2.06 1.81 -15.00
N LEU A 49 -1.09 1.87 -14.09
CA LEU A 49 -0.96 2.99 -13.16
C LEU A 49 -0.81 4.32 -13.93
N PRO A 50 -1.41 5.42 -13.43
CA PRO A 50 -1.16 6.74 -13.98
C PRO A 50 0.34 7.06 -13.99
N GLY A 51 0.87 7.38 -15.17
CA GLY A 51 2.29 7.65 -15.33
C GLY A 51 3.18 6.42 -15.15
N PHE A 52 2.69 5.20 -15.39
CA PHE A 52 3.52 3.99 -15.31
C PHE A 52 4.84 4.15 -16.07
N ALA A 53 5.95 3.99 -15.33
CA ALA A 53 7.29 3.92 -15.88
C ALA A 53 7.84 2.50 -15.70
N ARG A 54 8.51 2.01 -16.75
CA ARG A 54 9.39 0.84 -16.65
C ARG A 54 10.58 1.18 -15.75
N LEU A 55 11.23 0.15 -15.21
CA LEU A 55 12.46 0.37 -14.45
C LEU A 55 13.49 1.08 -15.35
N PRO A 56 14.18 2.12 -14.84
CA PRO A 56 15.20 2.82 -15.60
C PRO A 56 16.33 1.84 -15.91
N ASP A 57 16.96 2.04 -17.07
CA ASP A 57 18.13 1.26 -17.47
C ASP A 57 19.34 1.72 -16.65
N THR A 58 19.48 1.13 -15.46
CA THR A 58 20.53 1.44 -14.49
C THR A 58 21.51 0.27 -14.42
N PRO A 59 22.76 0.50 -13.98
CA PRO A 59 23.70 -0.58 -13.72
C PRO A 59 23.07 -1.65 -12.82
N ARG A 60 23.45 -2.90 -13.04
CA ARG A 60 22.90 -4.02 -12.28
C ARG A 60 23.15 -3.81 -10.79
N ALA A 61 22.09 -3.90 -10.00
CA ALA A 61 22.17 -3.77 -8.55
C ALA A 61 23.07 -4.88 -7.96
N PRO A 62 23.78 -4.60 -6.84
CA PRO A 62 24.65 -5.59 -6.19
C PRO A 62 23.87 -6.76 -5.58
N ASP A 63 22.59 -6.55 -5.25
CA ASP A 63 21.68 -7.57 -4.72
C ASP A 63 20.24 -7.36 -5.22
N SER A 64 19.34 -8.26 -4.82
CA SER A 64 17.92 -8.22 -5.20
C SER A 64 17.06 -7.32 -4.32
N ARG A 65 17.56 -6.84 -3.17
CA ARG A 65 16.72 -6.32 -2.07
C ARG A 65 15.82 -5.16 -2.51
N ALA A 66 16.37 -4.21 -3.26
CA ALA A 66 15.60 -3.06 -3.75
C ALA A 66 14.50 -3.47 -4.75
N HIS A 67 14.78 -4.46 -5.61
CA HIS A 67 13.83 -4.98 -6.59
C HIS A 67 12.76 -5.86 -5.96
N ASP A 68 13.14 -6.70 -4.98
CA ASP A 68 12.25 -7.48 -4.15
C ASP A 68 11.26 -6.57 -3.42
N GLN A 69 11.77 -5.49 -2.84
CA GLN A 69 10.96 -4.50 -2.12
C GLN A 69 10.01 -3.75 -3.05
N LEU A 70 10.44 -3.36 -4.25
CA LEU A 70 9.57 -2.74 -5.25
C LEU A 70 8.51 -3.71 -5.77
N CYS A 71 8.86 -4.98 -5.93
CA CYS A 71 7.90 -6.02 -6.25
C CYS A 71 6.83 -6.12 -5.17
N LEU A 72 7.22 -6.26 -3.90
CA LEU A 72 6.29 -6.32 -2.76
C LEU A 72 5.43 -5.06 -2.61
N PHE A 73 6.01 -3.88 -2.86
CA PHE A 73 5.24 -2.62 -2.95
C PHE A 73 4.14 -2.72 -4.00
N ASP A 74 4.49 -3.14 -5.23
CA ASP A 74 3.53 -3.27 -6.33
C ASP A 74 2.47 -4.36 -6.01
N GLN A 75 2.82 -5.42 -5.27
CA GLN A 75 1.85 -6.42 -4.76
C GLN A 75 0.83 -5.80 -3.80
N ALA A 76 1.29 -4.98 -2.85
CA ALA A 76 0.42 -4.31 -1.90
C ALA A 76 -0.46 -3.25 -2.58
N LEU A 77 0.07 -2.54 -3.59
CA LEU A 77 -0.67 -1.61 -4.43
C LEU A 77 -1.79 -2.31 -5.22
N ILE A 78 -1.54 -3.51 -5.77
CA ILE A 78 -2.59 -4.31 -6.43
C ILE A 78 -3.75 -4.57 -5.47
N TRP A 79 -3.48 -4.85 -4.20
CA TRP A 79 -4.53 -5.03 -3.20
C TRP A 79 -5.34 -3.74 -2.98
N VAL A 80 -4.71 -2.58 -2.91
CA VAL A 80 -5.41 -1.28 -2.82
C VAL A 80 -6.32 -1.04 -4.03
N ILE A 81 -5.84 -1.37 -5.24
CA ILE A 81 -6.65 -1.27 -6.47
C ILE A 81 -7.86 -2.22 -6.39
N ALA A 82 -7.64 -3.47 -6.00
CA ALA A 82 -8.69 -4.46 -5.84
C ALA A 82 -9.74 -4.04 -4.78
N LEU A 83 -9.28 -3.47 -3.66
CA LEU A 83 -10.16 -2.95 -2.61
C LEU A 83 -11.00 -1.77 -3.10
N ARG A 84 -10.42 -0.85 -3.87
CA ARG A 84 -11.16 0.24 -4.53
C ARG A 84 -12.26 -0.30 -5.45
N THR A 85 -11.93 -1.30 -6.27
CA THR A 85 -12.89 -1.95 -7.16
C THR A 85 -14.05 -2.55 -6.37
N ALA A 86 -13.74 -3.29 -5.29
CA ALA A 86 -14.77 -3.87 -4.42
C ALA A 86 -15.62 -2.79 -3.73
N ALA A 87 -15.00 -1.75 -3.17
CA ALA A 87 -15.70 -0.65 -2.51
C ALA A 87 -16.62 0.13 -3.47
N THR A 88 -16.20 0.30 -4.73
CA THR A 88 -17.01 0.93 -5.77
C THR A 88 -18.23 0.08 -6.11
N LYS A 89 -18.05 -1.25 -6.26
CA LYS A 89 -19.13 -2.20 -6.54
C LYS A 89 -20.12 -2.30 -5.38
N ALA A 90 -19.63 -2.26 -4.14
CA ALA A 90 -20.43 -2.36 -2.91
C ALA A 90 -21.55 -1.32 -2.81
N ARG A 91 -21.38 -0.13 -3.42
CA ARG A 91 -22.38 0.95 -3.42
C ARG A 91 -23.75 0.53 -3.97
N ASN A 92 -23.77 -0.49 -4.83
CA ASN A 92 -24.99 -0.98 -5.49
C ASN A 92 -25.50 -2.29 -4.89
N LEU A 93 -24.84 -2.81 -3.84
CA LEU A 93 -25.16 -4.12 -3.26
C LEU A 93 -25.80 -3.95 -1.88
N PRO A 94 -27.11 -4.25 -1.72
CA PRO A 94 -27.78 -4.09 -0.44
C PRO A 94 -27.40 -5.16 0.59
N GLY A 95 -27.59 -4.81 1.86
CA GLY A 95 -27.50 -5.74 2.98
C GLY A 95 -26.09 -6.15 3.36
N LEU A 96 -25.06 -5.39 2.97
CA LEU A 96 -23.69 -5.53 3.49
C LEU A 96 -23.62 -5.09 4.96
N GLN A 97 -22.63 -5.57 5.69
CA GLN A 97 -22.43 -5.23 7.10
C GLN A 97 -21.89 -3.81 7.25
N GLN A 98 -20.92 -3.45 6.40
CA GLN A 98 -20.43 -2.08 6.28
C GLN A 98 -21.48 -1.18 5.63
N SER A 99 -21.59 0.05 6.13
CA SER A 99 -22.57 1.01 5.60
C SER A 99 -22.20 1.50 4.20
N PRO A 100 -23.18 2.02 3.42
CA PRO A 100 -22.90 2.64 2.12
C PRO A 100 -21.87 3.76 2.21
N ASP A 101 -21.91 4.57 3.29
CA ASP A 101 -20.94 5.65 3.51
C ASP A 101 -19.54 5.12 3.80
N GLN A 102 -19.41 3.98 4.50
CA GLN A 102 -18.11 3.34 4.74
C GLN A 102 -17.49 2.87 3.42
N PHE A 103 -18.27 2.24 2.54
CA PHE A 103 -17.76 1.85 1.21
C PHE A 103 -17.50 3.05 0.29
N ALA A 104 -18.34 4.09 0.34
CA ALA A 104 -18.09 5.31 -0.42
C ALA A 104 -16.79 6.00 0.03
N ALA A 105 -16.58 6.10 1.35
CA ALA A 105 -15.36 6.64 1.92
C ALA A 105 -14.13 5.80 1.58
N LEU A 106 -14.25 4.46 1.68
CA LEU A 106 -13.19 3.53 1.31
C LEU A 106 -12.83 3.65 -0.17
N ALA A 107 -13.82 3.76 -1.06
CA ALA A 107 -13.59 3.96 -2.49
C ALA A 107 -12.87 5.29 -2.78
N ALA A 108 -13.25 6.38 -2.10
CA ALA A 108 -12.60 7.67 -2.25
C ALA A 108 -11.14 7.66 -1.76
N LEU A 109 -10.90 7.10 -0.56
CA LEU A 109 -9.55 7.03 0.02
C LEU A 109 -8.64 6.07 -0.76
N THR A 110 -9.13 4.91 -1.18
CA THR A 110 -8.33 3.97 -1.99
C THR A 110 -8.06 4.49 -3.40
N ALA A 111 -8.94 5.33 -3.97
CA ALA A 111 -8.67 6.05 -5.21
C ALA A 111 -7.49 7.03 -5.04
N ARG A 112 -7.56 7.89 -4.02
CA ARG A 112 -6.48 8.84 -3.68
C ARG A 112 -5.17 8.13 -3.32
N LEU A 113 -5.24 7.05 -2.54
CA LEU A 113 -4.08 6.21 -2.22
C LEU A 113 -3.46 5.64 -3.50
N GLY A 114 -4.27 5.10 -4.42
CA GLY A 114 -3.78 4.58 -5.70
C GLY A 114 -3.00 5.62 -6.52
N GLU A 115 -3.50 6.85 -6.60
CA GLU A 115 -2.81 7.97 -7.27
C GLU A 115 -1.51 8.37 -6.54
N THR A 116 -1.57 8.46 -5.20
CA THR A 116 -0.42 8.81 -4.36
C THR A 116 0.69 7.75 -4.46
N LEU A 117 0.32 6.47 -4.48
CA LEU A 117 1.24 5.34 -4.62
C LEU A 117 1.86 5.27 -6.02
N ALA A 118 1.08 5.55 -7.07
CA ALA A 118 1.60 5.67 -8.43
C ALA A 118 2.64 6.81 -8.55
N ALA A 119 2.33 7.97 -7.97
CA ALA A 119 3.26 9.09 -7.91
C ALA A 119 4.51 8.78 -7.08
N LEU A 120 4.36 8.14 -5.91
CA LEU A 120 5.49 7.72 -5.08
C LEU A 120 6.41 6.78 -5.83
N ARG A 121 5.84 5.78 -6.53
CA ARG A 121 6.61 4.85 -7.37
C ARG A 121 7.42 5.58 -8.42
N LEU A 122 6.84 6.58 -9.09
CA LEU A 122 7.56 7.42 -10.04
C LEU A 122 8.71 8.20 -9.39
N LEU A 123 8.46 8.84 -8.25
CA LEU A 123 9.48 9.62 -7.53
C LEU A 123 10.63 8.73 -7.07
N VAL A 124 10.34 7.51 -6.60
CA VAL A 124 11.35 6.50 -6.27
C VAL A 124 12.18 6.16 -7.50
N LEU A 125 11.56 5.75 -8.60
CA LEU A 125 12.29 5.35 -9.81
C LEU A 125 13.13 6.48 -10.43
N ASN A 126 12.75 7.74 -10.20
CA ASN A 126 13.49 8.93 -10.65
C ASN A 126 14.51 9.45 -9.63
N GLY A 127 14.73 8.76 -8.51
CA GLY A 127 15.77 9.16 -7.55
C GLY A 127 15.43 10.41 -6.74
N LEU A 128 14.13 10.67 -6.46
CA LEU A 128 13.65 11.88 -5.79
C LEU A 128 13.19 11.61 -4.33
N PRO A 129 14.12 11.51 -3.36
CA PRO A 129 13.81 11.08 -1.99
C PRO A 129 12.90 12.04 -1.23
N VAL A 130 13.19 13.34 -1.28
CA VAL A 130 12.43 14.35 -0.52
C VAL A 130 10.93 14.31 -0.84
N PRO A 131 10.48 14.45 -2.11
CA PRO A 131 9.06 14.37 -2.42
C PRO A 131 8.47 12.96 -2.20
N ALA A 132 9.26 11.88 -2.36
CA ALA A 132 8.79 10.53 -2.06
C ALA A 132 8.45 10.36 -0.57
N LEU A 133 9.30 10.86 0.33
CA LEU A 133 9.09 10.80 1.79
C LEU A 133 7.87 11.64 2.22
N GLN A 134 7.62 12.77 1.56
CA GLN A 134 6.41 13.57 1.78
C GLN A 134 5.14 12.78 1.45
N LEU A 135 5.11 12.08 0.30
CA LEU A 135 3.98 11.23 -0.06
C LEU A 135 3.84 10.02 0.87
N ALA A 136 4.95 9.44 1.33
CA ALA A 136 4.91 8.32 2.28
C ALA A 136 4.19 8.68 3.59
N ARG A 137 4.39 9.91 4.08
CA ARG A 137 3.63 10.42 5.23
C ARG A 137 2.14 10.47 4.95
N SER A 138 1.74 11.04 3.80
CA SER A 138 0.32 11.11 3.42
C SER A 138 -0.29 9.71 3.29
N VAL A 139 0.43 8.74 2.72
CA VAL A 139 -0.03 7.34 2.66
C VAL A 139 -0.28 6.79 4.06
N SER A 140 0.62 7.03 5.02
CA SER A 140 0.41 6.56 6.39
C SER A 140 -0.84 7.16 7.04
N GLU A 141 -1.07 8.46 6.87
CA GLU A 141 -2.25 9.16 7.42
C GLU A 141 -3.54 8.68 6.74
N ASP A 142 -3.52 8.46 5.43
CA ASP A 142 -4.66 7.94 4.67
C ASP A 142 -5.00 6.49 5.05
N VAL A 143 -4.00 5.65 5.33
CA VAL A 143 -4.22 4.30 5.88
C VAL A 143 -4.90 4.35 7.25
N ASP A 144 -4.41 5.19 8.17
CA ASP A 144 -5.01 5.32 9.51
C ASP A 144 -6.45 5.84 9.41
N MET A 145 -6.68 6.80 8.51
CA MET A 145 -8.01 7.32 8.24
C MET A 145 -8.94 6.23 7.69
N ALA A 146 -8.52 5.48 6.66
CA ALA A 146 -9.35 4.44 6.07
C ALA A 146 -9.78 3.38 7.10
N LEU A 147 -8.86 2.95 7.96
CA LEU A 147 -9.16 2.04 9.06
C LEU A 147 -10.10 2.66 10.09
N ALA A 148 -9.90 3.92 10.48
CA ALA A 148 -10.80 4.60 11.40
C ALA A 148 -12.24 4.72 10.84
N LEU A 149 -12.39 4.93 9.52
CA LEU A 149 -13.70 4.97 8.86
C LEU A 149 -14.37 3.60 8.79
N LEU A 150 -13.60 2.53 8.56
CA LEU A 150 -14.09 1.14 8.65
C LEU A 150 -14.56 0.78 10.07
N LEU A 151 -13.89 1.31 11.09
CA LEU A 151 -14.25 1.10 12.50
C LEU A 151 -15.46 1.90 12.96
N ARG A 152 -15.67 3.10 12.41
CA ARG A 152 -16.62 4.08 12.94
C ARG A 152 -17.58 4.54 11.83
N PRO A 153 -18.75 3.89 11.68
CA PRO A 153 -19.71 4.22 10.62
C PRO A 153 -20.15 5.68 10.62
N ARG A 154 -20.36 6.27 11.80
CA ARG A 154 -20.70 7.71 11.95
C ARG A 154 -19.59 8.64 11.47
N LEU A 155 -18.33 8.24 11.62
CA LEU A 155 -17.19 9.03 11.14
C LEU A 155 -17.12 8.97 9.61
N ALA A 156 -17.40 7.82 9.00
CA ALA A 156 -17.51 7.69 7.54
C ALA A 156 -18.64 8.55 6.98
N GLN A 157 -19.80 8.56 7.63
CA GLN A 157 -20.91 9.46 7.27
C GLN A 157 -20.49 10.93 7.34
N GLN A 158 -19.82 11.35 8.41
CA GLN A 158 -19.32 12.73 8.55
C GLN A 158 -18.32 13.10 7.46
N PHE A 159 -17.41 12.19 7.11
CA PHE A 159 -16.47 12.39 6.01
C PHE A 159 -17.19 12.56 4.67
N MET A 160 -18.16 11.70 4.38
CA MET A 160 -18.94 11.77 3.14
C MET A 160 -19.87 12.98 3.07
N ALA A 161 -20.22 13.57 4.21
CA ALA A 161 -21.02 14.78 4.30
C ALA A 161 -20.21 16.06 4.04
N CYS A 162 -18.87 16.01 4.02
CA CYS A 162 -18.04 17.16 3.65
C CYS A 162 -18.20 17.47 2.17
N THR A 163 -18.72 18.66 1.85
CA THR A 163 -18.94 19.15 0.47
C THR A 163 -18.00 20.28 0.08
N THR A 164 -17.31 20.88 1.05
CA THR A 164 -16.38 21.99 0.84
C THR A 164 -14.97 21.70 1.39
N ALA A 165 -13.98 22.46 0.93
CA ALA A 165 -12.60 22.36 1.41
C ALA A 165 -12.46 22.74 2.90
N ASP A 166 -13.26 23.70 3.38
CA ASP A 166 -13.25 24.13 4.78
C ASP A 166 -13.82 23.04 5.70
N GLU A 167 -14.95 22.43 5.31
CA GLU A 167 -15.53 21.29 6.03
C GLU A 167 -14.57 20.11 6.09
N ALA A 168 -13.91 19.78 4.96
CA ALA A 168 -12.91 18.72 4.90
C ALA A 168 -11.70 19.04 5.80
N SER A 169 -11.25 20.30 5.82
CA SER A 169 -10.14 20.75 6.66
C SER A 169 -10.50 20.71 8.15
N GLU A 170 -11.73 21.11 8.51
CA GLU A 170 -12.23 20.99 9.87
C GLU A 170 -12.35 19.53 10.30
N PHE A 171 -12.95 18.67 9.46
CA PHE A 171 -13.02 17.23 9.69
C PHE A 171 -11.63 16.65 9.96
N TRP A 172 -10.66 16.97 9.10
CA TRP A 172 -9.28 16.51 9.24
C TRP A 172 -8.65 16.95 10.55
N ARG A 173 -8.76 18.25 10.87
CA ARG A 173 -8.25 18.84 12.11
C ARG A 173 -8.93 18.28 13.35
N ARG A 174 -10.17 17.81 13.26
CA ARG A 174 -10.92 17.27 14.41
C ARG A 174 -10.67 15.78 14.62
N HIS A 175 -10.60 15.00 13.55
CA HIS A 175 -10.66 13.55 13.62
C HIS A 175 -9.37 12.84 13.20
N ILE A 176 -8.56 13.42 12.33
CA ILE A 176 -7.43 12.72 11.70
C ILE A 176 -6.09 13.24 12.22
N ALA A 177 -5.87 14.55 12.19
CA ALA A 177 -4.59 15.17 12.50
C ALA A 177 -4.06 14.82 13.90
N GLY A 178 -2.75 14.94 14.11
CA GLY A 178 -2.12 14.69 15.40
C GLY A 178 -2.17 13.23 15.87
N GLY A 179 -2.31 12.29 14.94
CA GLY A 179 -2.37 10.85 15.23
C GLY A 179 -3.69 10.36 15.82
N ARG A 180 -4.77 11.15 15.77
CA ARG A 180 -6.07 10.74 16.33
C ARG A 180 -6.68 9.52 15.62
N ALA A 181 -6.56 9.45 14.30
CA ALA A 181 -7.01 8.28 13.55
C ALA A 181 -6.25 7.02 14.00
N PHE A 182 -4.92 7.13 14.14
CA PHE A 182 -4.08 6.04 14.64
C PHE A 182 -4.47 5.62 16.06
N ARG A 183 -4.69 6.55 16.99
CA ARG A 183 -5.11 6.21 18.36
C ARG A 183 -6.41 5.44 18.38
N ALA A 184 -7.40 5.84 17.56
CA ALA A 184 -8.66 5.12 17.42
C ALA A 184 -8.47 3.68 16.93
N VAL A 185 -7.53 3.45 16.02
CA VAL A 185 -7.17 2.12 15.52
C VAL A 185 -6.41 1.32 16.59
N ALA A 186 -5.42 1.93 17.24
CA ALA A 186 -4.59 1.29 18.26
C ALA A 186 -5.41 0.87 19.49
N GLU A 187 -6.37 1.69 19.92
CA GLU A 187 -7.35 1.33 20.97
C GLU A 187 -8.09 0.04 20.59
N LYS A 188 -8.54 -0.09 19.33
CA LYS A 188 -9.27 -1.26 18.88
C LYS A 188 -8.37 -2.49 18.70
N LEU A 189 -7.13 -2.30 18.27
CA LEU A 189 -6.12 -3.38 18.22
C LEU A 189 -5.82 -3.91 19.63
N TYR A 190 -5.74 -3.03 20.62
CA TYR A 190 -5.55 -3.43 22.02
C TYR A 190 -6.70 -4.30 22.55
N GLU A 191 -7.95 -3.96 22.20
CA GLU A 191 -9.14 -4.77 22.58
C GLU A 191 -9.08 -6.21 22.05
N VAL A 192 -8.39 -6.45 20.93
CA VAL A 192 -8.21 -7.79 20.34
C VAL A 192 -6.88 -8.44 20.73
N GLY A 193 -6.19 -7.90 21.75
CA GLY A 193 -4.96 -8.47 22.32
C GLY A 193 -3.67 -8.07 21.62
N LEU A 194 -3.70 -7.09 20.72
CA LEU A 194 -2.53 -6.58 20.00
C LEU A 194 -2.10 -5.22 20.58
N ASP A 195 -1.09 -5.19 21.46
CA ASP A 195 -0.58 -3.93 22.02
C ASP A 195 0.23 -3.13 20.99
N HIS A 196 -0.46 -2.21 20.32
CA HIS A 196 0.11 -1.22 19.39
C HIS A 196 0.04 0.20 19.99
N SER A 197 -0.04 0.32 21.32
CA SER A 197 -0.07 1.60 22.01
C SER A 197 1.21 2.42 21.76
N ASP A 198 1.19 3.72 22.02
CA ASP A 198 2.37 4.59 21.86
C ASP A 198 3.60 4.14 22.68
N ARG A 199 3.38 3.30 23.69
CA ARG A 199 4.42 2.73 24.58
C ARG A 199 4.93 1.36 24.11
N SER A 200 4.23 0.70 23.20
CA SER A 200 4.67 -0.56 22.60
C SER A 200 5.95 -0.36 21.76
N GLU A 201 6.66 -1.46 21.47
CA GLU A 201 7.78 -1.46 20.54
C GLU A 201 7.37 -0.94 19.15
N TYR A 202 6.19 -1.36 18.69
CA TYR A 202 5.57 -0.87 17.47
C TYR A 202 5.31 0.64 17.50
N GLY A 203 4.73 1.15 18.59
CA GLY A 203 4.44 2.57 18.77
C GLY A 203 5.70 3.44 18.83
N ARG A 204 6.81 2.90 19.35
CA ARG A 204 8.14 3.56 19.29
C ARG A 204 8.68 3.58 17.87
N TRP A 205 8.73 2.43 17.20
CA TRP A 205 9.18 2.33 15.81
C TRP A 205 8.41 3.28 14.88
N ARG A 206 7.07 3.32 15.00
CA ARG A 206 6.22 4.21 14.19
C ARG A 206 6.54 5.68 14.45
N ARG A 207 6.80 6.08 15.70
CA ARG A 207 7.21 7.46 16.03
C ARG A 207 8.56 7.82 15.45
N GLU A 208 9.52 6.91 15.51
CA GLU A 208 10.86 7.09 14.92
C GLU A 208 10.76 7.27 13.41
N VAL A 209 9.99 6.42 12.73
CA VAL A 209 9.78 6.54 11.28
C VAL A 209 9.03 7.82 10.91
N LEU A 210 7.97 8.20 11.64
CA LEU A 210 7.27 9.46 11.39
C LEU A 210 8.15 10.68 11.64
N THR A 211 9.08 10.61 12.59
CA THR A 211 10.07 11.66 12.84
C THR A 211 11.04 11.78 11.67
N LEU A 212 11.53 10.65 11.17
CA LEU A 212 12.38 10.59 9.97
C LEU A 212 11.65 11.16 8.74
N LEU A 213 10.41 10.72 8.49
CA LEU A 213 9.58 11.25 7.40
C LEU A 213 9.30 12.75 7.58
N GLY A 214 9.07 13.21 8.82
CA GLY A 214 8.88 14.61 9.16
C GLY A 214 10.12 15.46 8.90
N SER A 215 11.32 14.91 9.12
CA SER A 215 12.58 15.60 8.85
C SER A 215 12.80 15.90 7.36
N ALA A 216 12.21 15.10 6.46
CA ALA A 216 12.25 15.35 5.02
C ALA A 216 11.31 16.48 4.55
N VAL A 217 10.35 16.89 5.38
CA VAL A 217 9.40 17.98 5.09
C VAL A 217 9.99 19.35 5.42
N HIS A 218 10.81 19.41 6.46
CA HIS A 218 11.55 20.61 6.78
C HIS A 218 12.78 20.63 5.87
N SER A 219 12.90 21.65 5.01
CA SER A 219 14.03 21.87 4.10
C SER A 219 15.36 21.95 4.88
N SER A 220 15.86 20.80 5.33
CA SER A 220 17.14 20.71 6.01
C SER A 220 18.22 20.74 4.93
N PRO A 221 19.23 21.63 5.05
CA PRO A 221 20.36 21.66 4.13
C PRO A 221 21.15 20.34 4.12
N LEU A 222 20.90 19.43 5.07
CA LEU A 222 21.49 18.08 5.13
C LEU A 222 21.18 17.20 3.91
N GLY A 223 20.15 17.53 3.11
CA GLY A 223 19.78 16.77 1.90
C GLY A 223 20.18 17.42 0.58
N GLN A 224 20.75 18.64 0.59
CA GLN A 224 21.17 19.32 -0.62
C GLN A 224 22.65 19.05 -0.90
N ALA A 225 22.96 17.88 -1.43
CA ALA A 225 24.23 17.66 -2.12
C ALA A 225 24.17 18.36 -3.48
N ALA A 226 24.29 19.69 -3.49
CA ALA A 226 24.39 20.47 -4.71
C ALA A 226 25.58 19.97 -5.54
N GLY A 227 25.31 19.33 -6.68
CA GLY A 227 26.34 18.90 -7.63
C GLY A 227 26.80 17.45 -7.54
N GLN A 228 26.21 16.59 -6.68
CA GLN A 228 26.48 15.15 -6.74
C GLN A 228 25.61 14.46 -7.80
N PRO A 229 26.11 13.42 -8.49
CA PRO A 229 25.29 12.58 -9.35
C PRO A 229 24.13 11.99 -8.53
N VAL A 230 22.91 12.05 -9.08
CA VAL A 230 21.76 11.37 -8.48
C VAL A 230 22.05 9.88 -8.50
N ALA A 231 22.29 9.29 -7.32
CA ALA A 231 22.49 7.86 -7.19
C ALA A 231 21.27 7.10 -7.74
N PRO A 232 21.47 5.93 -8.39
CA PRO A 232 20.37 5.06 -8.79
C PRO A 232 19.42 4.81 -7.61
N TRP A 233 18.11 4.72 -7.90
CA TRP A 233 17.09 4.57 -6.85
C TRP A 233 17.33 3.37 -5.92
N HIS A 234 17.89 2.29 -6.46
CA HIS A 234 18.16 1.06 -5.72
C HIS A 234 19.37 1.19 -4.77
N GLU A 235 20.26 2.15 -5.00
CA GLU A 235 21.41 2.45 -4.13
C GLU A 235 21.04 3.47 -3.03
N ASN A 236 20.02 4.30 -3.27
CA ASN A 236 19.59 5.35 -2.36
C ASN A 236 18.84 4.76 -1.12
N ALA A 237 19.50 4.83 0.04
CA ALA A 237 18.96 4.30 1.30
C ALA A 237 17.60 4.91 1.69
N ALA A 238 17.45 6.23 1.57
CA ALA A 238 16.21 6.91 1.92
C ALA A 238 15.02 6.48 1.05
N LEU A 239 15.27 6.20 -0.24
CA LEU A 239 14.24 5.67 -1.14
C LEU A 239 13.87 4.24 -0.82
N ARG A 240 14.84 3.38 -0.48
CA ARG A 240 14.57 2.01 0.00
C ARG A 240 13.76 2.02 1.30
N GLU A 241 14.13 2.86 2.25
CA GLU A 241 13.38 3.00 3.51
C GLU A 241 11.97 3.51 3.29
N CYS A 242 11.81 4.53 2.43
CA CYS A 242 10.51 5.05 2.01
C CYS A 242 9.62 3.94 1.44
N LEU A 243 10.14 3.17 0.48
CA LEU A 243 9.42 2.08 -0.16
C LEU A 243 9.03 0.98 0.85
N GLY A 244 9.94 0.66 1.77
CA GLY A 244 9.70 -0.34 2.82
C GLY A 244 8.68 0.08 3.84
N PHE A 245 8.72 1.34 4.26
CA PHE A 245 7.72 1.91 5.14
C PHE A 245 6.35 1.86 4.48
N VAL A 246 6.22 2.37 3.25
CA VAL A 246 4.92 2.40 2.56
C VAL A 246 4.38 1.01 2.31
N THR A 247 5.23 0.07 1.86
CA THR A 247 4.83 -1.34 1.68
C THR A 247 4.28 -1.91 2.99
N HIS A 248 4.97 -1.67 4.11
CA HIS A 248 4.52 -2.11 5.42
C HIS A 248 3.17 -1.47 5.80
N ARG A 249 3.00 -0.16 5.60
CA ARG A 249 1.73 0.53 5.88
C ARG A 249 0.56 -0.02 5.07
N LEU A 250 0.77 -0.40 3.82
CA LEU A 250 -0.27 -1.04 3.00
C LEU A 250 -0.58 -2.47 3.46
N GLN A 251 0.44 -3.21 3.89
CA GLN A 251 0.26 -4.54 4.47
C GLN A 251 -0.50 -4.48 5.79
N GLU A 252 -0.19 -3.52 6.65
CA GLU A 252 -0.93 -3.24 7.89
C GLU A 252 -2.37 -2.83 7.60
N PHE A 253 -2.59 -2.00 6.57
CA PHE A 253 -3.93 -1.65 6.15
C PHE A 253 -4.76 -2.91 5.84
N CYS A 254 -4.19 -3.84 5.06
CA CYS A 254 -4.81 -5.14 4.80
C CYS A 254 -5.03 -5.92 6.09
N ALA A 255 -3.97 -6.20 6.85
CA ALA A 255 -4.01 -6.99 8.07
C ALA A 255 -5.07 -6.48 9.05
N TRP A 256 -5.02 -5.21 9.38
CA TRP A 256 -5.87 -4.60 10.38
C TRP A 256 -7.31 -4.47 9.91
N SER A 257 -7.56 -4.21 8.62
CA SER A 257 -8.94 -4.19 8.09
C SER A 257 -9.69 -5.51 8.32
N HIS A 258 -8.96 -6.63 8.37
CA HIS A 258 -9.52 -7.96 8.65
C HIS A 258 -9.49 -8.35 10.13
N VAL A 259 -8.50 -7.89 10.90
CA VAL A 259 -8.38 -8.21 12.35
C VAL A 259 -9.41 -7.43 13.18
N LEU A 260 -9.77 -6.23 12.75
CA LEU A 260 -10.61 -5.31 13.50
C LEU A 260 -12.12 -5.72 13.57
N ASP A 261 -12.44 -6.97 13.23
CA ASP A 261 -13.79 -7.56 13.19
C ASP A 261 -14.88 -6.60 12.70
N THR A 262 -14.67 -6.07 11.49
CA THR A 262 -15.59 -5.13 10.86
C THR A 262 -16.63 -5.83 9.99
N GLY A 263 -16.51 -7.12 9.73
CA GLY A 263 -17.33 -7.80 8.72
C GLY A 263 -16.91 -7.56 7.27
N LEU A 264 -15.84 -6.77 7.04
CA LEU A 264 -15.33 -6.45 5.70
C LEU A 264 -15.00 -7.72 4.90
N GLU A 265 -14.45 -8.75 5.53
CA GLU A 265 -14.12 -10.02 4.86
C GLU A 265 -15.37 -10.70 4.27
N ALA A 266 -16.45 -10.77 5.05
CA ALA A 266 -17.72 -11.33 4.61
C ALA A 266 -18.35 -10.48 3.50
N ASP A 267 -18.27 -9.16 3.61
CA ASP A 267 -18.77 -8.25 2.58
C ASP A 267 -17.99 -8.37 1.28
N LEU A 268 -16.65 -8.44 1.33
CA LEU A 268 -15.80 -8.63 0.15
C LEU A 268 -16.12 -9.96 -0.55
N ALA A 269 -16.33 -11.05 0.20
CA ALA A 269 -16.73 -12.34 -0.36
C ALA A 269 -18.10 -12.26 -1.06
N ARG A 270 -19.06 -11.53 -0.48
CA ARG A 270 -20.39 -11.30 -1.09
C ARG A 270 -20.31 -10.44 -2.34
N ILE A 271 -19.52 -9.36 -2.31
CA ILE A 271 -19.29 -8.48 -3.47
C ILE A 271 -18.67 -9.29 -4.62
N ALA A 272 -17.68 -10.14 -4.33
CA ALA A 272 -17.02 -10.96 -5.35
C ALA A 272 -17.94 -12.04 -5.94
N SER A 273 -18.97 -12.45 -5.22
CA SER A 273 -19.93 -13.49 -5.62
C SER A 273 -21.21 -12.94 -6.25
N ASP A 274 -21.37 -11.62 -6.31
CA ASP A 274 -22.59 -10.97 -6.78
C ASP A 274 -22.87 -11.27 -8.28
N PRO A 275 -23.94 -12.02 -8.61
CA PRO A 275 -24.27 -12.38 -9.97
C PRO A 275 -24.82 -11.20 -10.78
N SER A 276 -25.22 -10.09 -10.14
CA SER A 276 -25.65 -8.89 -10.86
C SER A 276 -24.49 -8.21 -11.60
N GLY A 277 -23.24 -8.60 -11.29
CA GLY A 277 -22.05 -8.29 -12.07
C GLY A 277 -21.84 -9.15 -13.33
N ARG A 278 -22.78 -10.01 -13.75
CA ARG A 278 -22.67 -10.77 -15.03
C ARG A 278 -22.70 -9.80 -16.22
N GLY A 279 -21.55 -9.23 -16.54
CA GLY A 279 -21.34 -8.12 -17.48
C GLY A 279 -20.13 -7.25 -17.13
N THR A 280 -19.55 -7.41 -15.92
CA THR A 280 -18.27 -6.82 -15.55
C THR A 280 -17.16 -7.40 -16.42
N GLY A 281 -16.20 -6.56 -16.80
CA GLY A 281 -15.05 -7.02 -17.57
C GLY A 281 -14.28 -8.10 -16.81
N ASP A 282 -13.71 -9.06 -17.54
CA ASP A 282 -12.92 -10.18 -16.99
C ASP A 282 -11.81 -9.72 -16.01
N SER A 283 -11.27 -8.51 -16.24
CA SER A 283 -10.32 -7.85 -15.32
C SER A 283 -10.93 -7.43 -13.98
N GLU A 284 -12.11 -6.81 -13.99
CA GLU A 284 -12.81 -6.38 -12.79
C GLU A 284 -13.19 -7.58 -11.92
N ALA A 285 -13.72 -8.64 -12.53
CA ALA A 285 -14.05 -9.88 -11.83
C ALA A 285 -12.84 -10.49 -11.10
N ARG A 286 -11.67 -10.50 -11.75
CA ARG A 286 -10.41 -10.94 -11.10
C ARG A 286 -10.04 -10.09 -9.89
N LEU A 287 -10.17 -8.77 -9.99
CA LEU A 287 -9.86 -7.85 -8.89
C LEU A 287 -10.82 -8.01 -7.72
N LEU A 288 -12.11 -8.20 -7.98
CA LEU A 288 -13.09 -8.49 -6.92
C LEU A 288 -12.75 -9.80 -6.18
N GLN A 289 -12.42 -10.85 -6.94
CA GLN A 289 -11.97 -12.12 -6.35
C GLN A 289 -10.66 -11.98 -5.58
N PHE A 290 -9.72 -11.18 -6.09
CA PHE A 290 -8.46 -10.89 -5.41
C PHE A 290 -8.71 -10.15 -4.09
N ALA A 291 -9.53 -9.09 -4.06
CA ALA A 291 -9.87 -8.37 -2.83
C ALA A 291 -10.41 -9.31 -1.74
N ALA A 292 -11.28 -10.27 -2.13
CA ALA A 292 -11.89 -11.21 -1.19
C ALA A 292 -10.94 -12.31 -0.66
N ARG A 293 -9.88 -12.67 -1.40
CA ARG A 293 -9.08 -13.89 -1.12
C ARG A 293 -7.58 -13.67 -0.98
N SER A 294 -7.12 -12.44 -1.07
CA SER A 294 -5.69 -12.08 -1.04
C SER A 294 -5.14 -11.73 0.34
N LYS A 295 -5.97 -11.61 1.38
CA LYS A 295 -5.53 -11.32 2.77
C LYS A 295 -4.31 -12.13 3.17
N GLU A 296 -4.40 -13.45 3.04
CA GLU A 296 -3.32 -14.35 3.41
C GLU A 296 -2.07 -14.19 2.54
N ILE A 297 -2.20 -13.70 1.29
CA ILE A 297 -1.04 -13.35 0.45
C ILE A 297 -0.29 -12.18 1.08
N ILE A 298 -1.02 -11.12 1.43
CA ILE A 298 -0.45 -9.89 1.97
C ILE A 298 0.13 -10.12 3.37
N LEU A 299 -0.54 -10.91 4.21
CA LEU A 299 -0.05 -11.27 5.54
C LEU A 299 1.24 -12.10 5.50
N ASP A 300 1.31 -13.09 4.61
CA ASP A 300 2.53 -13.87 4.39
C ASP A 300 3.69 -12.99 3.93
N GLN A 301 3.46 -12.07 2.98
CA GLN A 301 4.47 -11.12 2.52
C GLN A 301 4.97 -10.21 3.67
N MET A 302 4.05 -9.72 4.50
CA MET A 302 4.38 -8.91 5.68
C MET A 302 5.26 -9.70 6.67
N ARG A 303 4.93 -10.98 6.93
CA ARG A 303 5.72 -11.85 7.80
C ARG A 303 7.16 -12.01 7.31
N TRP A 304 7.38 -12.13 6.00
CA TRP A 304 8.74 -12.26 5.46
C TRP A 304 9.54 -10.99 5.62
N MET A 305 8.92 -9.84 5.36
CA MET A 305 9.57 -8.54 5.56
C MET A 305 9.96 -8.28 7.01
N LEU A 306 9.22 -8.85 7.97
CA LEU A 306 9.54 -8.75 9.39
C LEU A 306 10.62 -9.77 9.81
N ALA A 307 10.59 -10.99 9.30
CA ALA A 307 11.61 -12.00 9.57
C ALA A 307 12.99 -11.59 9.04
N ASP A 308 13.05 -10.95 7.87
CA ASP A 308 14.30 -10.41 7.32
C ASP A 308 14.82 -9.17 8.09
N ARG A 309 14.04 -8.62 9.04
CA ARG A 309 14.42 -7.48 9.89
C ARG A 309 15.02 -7.90 11.24
N GLU A 310 15.17 -9.18 11.54
CA GLU A 310 15.84 -9.69 12.76
C GLU A 310 17.37 -9.41 12.82
N GLU A 311 17.88 -8.38 12.12
CA GLU A 311 19.05 -7.58 12.54
C GLU A 311 18.60 -6.16 12.95
N PRO A 312 17.93 -5.94 14.11
CA PRO A 312 17.39 -4.63 14.47
C PRO A 312 18.50 -3.64 14.89
N GLU A 313 19.69 -4.11 15.25
CA GLU A 313 20.75 -3.28 15.84
C GLU A 313 21.60 -2.52 14.81
N ARG A 314 21.54 -2.84 13.51
CA ARG A 314 22.41 -2.18 12.50
C ARG A 314 21.77 -1.03 11.74
N LEU A 315 20.44 -0.98 11.64
CA LEU A 315 19.75 0.02 10.78
C LEU A 315 19.72 1.43 11.39
N LEU A 316 19.85 1.58 12.72
CA LEU A 316 19.95 2.89 13.38
C LEU A 316 21.38 3.27 13.80
N ALA A 317 22.32 2.31 13.84
CA ALA A 317 23.71 2.55 14.25
C ALA A 317 24.67 2.79 13.07
N GLY A 318 24.24 2.60 11.83
CA GLY A 318 25.14 2.47 10.68
C GLY A 318 25.61 3.76 10.00
N HIS A 319 24.82 4.84 9.97
CA HIS A 319 25.12 5.95 9.05
C HIS A 319 24.68 7.34 9.55
N TRP A 320 25.16 7.77 10.72
CA TRP A 320 25.22 9.20 11.08
C TRP A 320 26.43 9.49 11.99
N HIS A 321 27.62 9.41 11.40
CA HIS A 321 28.82 10.13 11.85
C HIS A 321 29.38 10.93 10.68
#